data_AF-A0A352XQR0-F1
#
_entry.id   AF-A0A352XQR0-F1
#
_cell.length_a   1.000
_cell.length_b   1.000
_cell.length_c   1.000
_cell.angle_alpha   90.00
_cell.angle_beta   90.00
_cell.angle_gamma   90.00
#
_symmetry.space_group_name_H-M   'P 1'
#
loop_
_entity.id
_entity.type
_entity.pdbx_description
1 polymer ?
#
loop_
_entity_poly.entity_id
_entity_poly.type
_entity_poly.pdbx_seq_one_letter_code
_entity_poly.pdbx_strand_id
1 'polypeptide(L)'
;ELTPDGSIDMEDLEQRLKKHKGKVRLVTVSAASNVTGILPDIRRIARLAHAHGALIAVDAAQLLPHRSFAMGAVSDPERIDLMAFSGHKLYAPYGSGALV
;
A
#
# COMPACT_ATOMS: atom_id res chain seq x y z
N GLU A 1 12.88 -1.97 -5.08
CA GLU A 1 13.95 -1.18 -4.45
C GLU A 1 13.40 0.21 -4.18
N LEU A 2 14.16 1.03 -3.47
CA LEU A 2 13.87 2.46 -3.33
C LEU A 2 14.85 3.25 -4.21
N THR A 3 14.37 4.35 -4.76
CA THR A 3 15.22 5.36 -5.40
C THR A 3 16.04 6.12 -4.34
N PRO A 4 17.09 6.88 -4.70
CA PRO A 4 17.95 7.58 -3.73
C PRO A 4 17.23 8.60 -2.83
N ASP A 5 16.10 9.14 -3.27
CA ASP A 5 15.21 10.02 -2.50
C ASP A 5 14.26 9.26 -1.56
N GLY A 6 14.34 7.92 -1.53
CA GLY A 6 13.53 7.05 -0.70
C GLY A 6 12.13 6.72 -1.27
N SER A 7 11.83 7.19 -2.49
CA SER A 7 10.60 6.83 -3.20
C SER A 7 10.65 5.38 -3.69
N ILE A 8 9.49 4.78 -3.95
CA ILE A 8 9.43 3.42 -4.52
C ILE A 8 9.83 3.48 -5.99
N ASP A 9 10.80 2.65 -6.37
CA ASP A 9 11.14 2.47 -7.78
C ASP A 9 10.05 1.64 -8.48
N MET A 10 9.21 2.35 -9.23
CA MET A 10 8.08 1.76 -9.95
C MET A 10 8.50 0.86 -11.11
N GLU A 11 9.65 1.13 -11.74
CA GLU A 11 10.15 0.31 -12.83
C GLU A 11 10.68 -1.02 -12.27
N ASP A 12 11.46 -0.99 -11.18
CA ASP A 12 11.91 -2.21 -10.51
C ASP A 12 10.72 -3.05 -10.02
N LEU A 13 9.68 -2.42 -9.45
CA LEU A 13 8.45 -3.11 -9.07
C LEU A 13 7.80 -3.83 -10.25
N GLU A 14 7.61 -3.14 -11.38
CA GLU A 14 7.01 -3.72 -12.58
C GLU A 14 7.87 -4.86 -13.15
N GLN A 15 9.19 -4.69 -13.21
CA GLN A 15 10.12 -5.73 -13.66
C GLN A 15 10.05 -6.97 -12.77
N ARG A 16 9.93 -6.81 -11.45
CA ARG A 16 9.75 -7.93 -10.52
C ARG A 16 8.43 -8.65 -10.76
N LEU A 17 7.33 -7.94 -10.95
CA LEU A 17 6.03 -8.56 -11.25
C LEU A 17 6.07 -9.33 -12.57
N LYS A 18 6.64 -8.75 -13.63
CA LYS A 18 6.87 -9.43 -14.92
C LYS A 18 7.73 -10.68 -14.79
N LYS A 19 8.86 -10.59 -14.08
CA LYS A 19 9.79 -11.71 -13.86
C LYS A 19 9.10 -12.91 -13.21
N HIS A 20 8.18 -12.68 -12.29
CA HIS A 20 7.46 -13.73 -11.58
C HIS A 20 6.23 -14.27 -12.33
N LYS A 21 5.90 -13.73 -13.52
CA LYS A 21 4.91 -14.26 -14.46
C LYS A 21 3.56 -14.64 -13.79
N GLY A 22 2.99 -13.71 -13.02
CA GLY A 22 1.69 -13.89 -12.35
C GLY A 22 1.70 -14.80 -11.10
N LYS A 23 2.88 -15.20 -10.62
CA LYS A 23 3.01 -15.95 -9.35
C LYS A 23 2.89 -15.07 -8.11
N VAL A 24 3.10 -13.76 -8.23
CA VAL A 24 2.89 -12.81 -7.14
C VAL A 24 1.39 -12.68 -6.93
N ARG A 25 0.92 -12.95 -5.71
CA ARG A 25 -0.51 -12.87 -5.36
C ARG A 25 -0.88 -11.62 -4.57
N LEU A 26 0.11 -11.02 -3.90
CA LEU A 26 -0.09 -9.86 -3.04
C LEU A 26 1.13 -8.94 -3.11
N VAL A 27 0.88 -7.66 -3.29
CA VAL A 27 1.85 -6.57 -3.14
C VAL A 27 1.53 -5.84 -1.84
N THR A 28 2.50 -5.72 -0.94
CA THR A 28 2.31 -5.05 0.36
C THR A 28 3.14 -3.78 0.43
N VAL A 29 2.55 -2.67 0.88
CA VAL A 29 3.25 -1.37 0.96
C VAL A 29 2.73 -0.53 2.12
N SER A 30 3.60 0.24 2.78
CA SER A 30 3.17 1.26 3.73
C SER A 30 2.64 2.49 3.00
N ALA A 31 1.46 2.97 3.38
CA ALA A 31 0.85 4.17 2.81
C ALA A 31 1.59 5.45 3.22
N ALA A 32 2.30 5.39 4.35
CA ALA A 32 3.19 6.43 4.85
C ALA A 32 4.35 5.80 5.62
N SER A 33 5.58 6.21 5.33
CA SER A 33 6.76 5.82 6.10
C SER A 33 6.70 6.40 7.51
N ASN A 34 6.92 5.56 8.53
CA ASN A 34 6.99 5.99 9.93
C ASN A 34 8.31 6.69 10.30
N VAL A 35 9.31 6.65 9.41
CA VAL A 35 10.63 7.25 9.65
C VAL A 35 10.80 8.53 8.84
N THR A 36 10.53 8.44 7.53
CA THR A 36 10.80 9.53 6.58
C THR A 36 9.56 10.35 6.25
N GLY A 37 8.36 9.86 6.57
CA GLY A 37 7.10 10.50 6.18
C GLY A 37 6.77 10.43 4.69
N ILE A 38 7.61 9.76 3.88
CA ILE A 38 7.35 9.57 2.44
C ILE A 38 6.01 8.87 2.24
N LEU A 39 5.26 9.36 1.26
CA LEU A 39 3.94 8.86 0.87
C LEU A 39 4.03 8.26 -0.53
N PRO A 40 4.13 6.93 -0.66
CA PRO A 40 4.09 6.29 -1.96
C PRO A 40 2.78 6.54 -2.67
N ASP A 41 2.80 6.56 -4.00
CA ASP A 41 1.58 6.57 -4.82
C ASP A 41 0.94 5.17 -4.82
N ILE A 42 0.23 4.86 -3.72
CA ILE A 42 -0.39 3.55 -3.51
C ILE A 42 -1.44 3.21 -4.56
N ARG A 43 -2.07 4.20 -5.19
CA ARG A 43 -3.07 4.00 -6.26
C ARG A 43 -2.38 3.52 -7.54
N ARG A 44 -1.25 4.13 -7.89
CA ARG A 44 -0.41 3.66 -9.00
C ARG A 44 0.12 2.24 -8.75
N ILE A 45 0.52 1.94 -7.52
CA ILE A 45 0.97 0.59 -7.12
C ILE A 45 -0.18 -0.42 -7.24
N ALA A 46 -1.39 -0.05 -6.80
CA ALA A 46 -2.58 -0.89 -6.91
C ALA A 46 -2.89 -1.26 -8.36
N ARG A 47 -2.94 -0.25 -9.25
CA ARG A 47 -3.15 -0.45 -10.69
C ARG A 47 -2.14 -1.41 -11.28
N LEU A 48 -0.87 -1.26 -10.90
CA LEU A 48 0.22 -2.11 -11.38
C LEU A 48 0.09 -3.55 -10.84
N ALA A 49 -0.21 -3.72 -9.56
CA ALA A 49 -0.45 -5.04 -8.96
C ALA A 49 -1.59 -5.77 -9.67
N HIS A 50 -2.73 -5.09 -9.86
CA HIS A 50 -3.90 -5.64 -10.55
C HIS A 50 -3.62 -6.00 -12.01
N ALA A 51 -2.87 -5.17 -12.73
CA ALA A 51 -2.46 -5.47 -14.11
C ALA A 51 -1.66 -6.78 -14.23
N HIS A 52 -1.02 -7.21 -13.13
CA HIS A 52 -0.29 -8.48 -13.03
C HIS A 52 -1.04 -9.58 -12.26
N GLY A 53 -2.33 -9.39 -11.97
CA GLY A 53 -3.18 -10.38 -11.29
C GLY A 53 -2.87 -10.55 -9.81
N ALA A 54 -2.20 -9.57 -9.19
CA ALA A 54 -1.94 -9.52 -7.76
C ALA A 54 -2.90 -8.54 -7.06
N LEU A 55 -3.24 -8.83 -5.81
CA LEU A 55 -3.92 -7.89 -4.91
C LEU A 55 -2.92 -6.89 -4.32
N ILE A 56 -3.43 -5.83 -3.70
CA ILE A 56 -2.64 -4.91 -2.88
C ILE A 56 -3.13 -4.87 -1.43
N ALA A 57 -2.19 -4.94 -0.48
CA ALA A 57 -2.41 -4.63 0.92
C ALA A 57 -1.59 -3.43 1.37
N VAL A 58 -2.24 -2.52 2.08
CA VAL A 58 -1.65 -1.26 2.52
C VAL A 58 -1.57 -1.20 4.04
N ASP A 59 -0.38 -0.95 4.58
CA ASP A 59 -0.23 -0.52 5.98
C ASP A 59 -0.50 0.99 6.07
N ALA A 60 -1.67 1.34 6.58
CA ALA A 60 -2.13 2.72 6.70
C ALA A 60 -1.93 3.28 8.13
N ALA A 61 -1.19 2.59 9.00
CA ALA A 61 -1.10 2.93 10.41
C ALA A 61 -0.52 4.32 10.68
N GLN A 62 0.36 4.83 9.81
CA GLN A 62 0.87 6.21 9.88
C GLN A 62 0.13 7.20 8.99
N LEU A 63 -0.70 6.72 8.05
CA LEU A 63 -1.42 7.61 7.13
C LEU A 63 -2.74 8.08 7.73
N LEU A 64 -3.53 7.15 8.28
CA LEU A 64 -4.87 7.43 8.80
C LEU A 64 -4.94 8.49 9.91
N PRO A 65 -3.94 8.68 10.79
CA PRO A 65 -3.97 9.78 11.76
C PRO A 65 -3.90 11.17 11.11
N HIS A 66 -3.44 11.24 9.85
CA HIS A 66 -3.07 12.49 9.19
C HIS A 66 -3.83 12.76 7.88
N ARG A 67 -4.38 11.73 7.22
CA ARG A 67 -5.06 11.87 5.93
C ARG A 67 -6.28 10.96 5.84
N SER A 68 -7.28 11.46 5.10
CA SER A 68 -8.42 10.63 4.69
C SER A 68 -7.95 9.52 3.76
N PHE A 69 -8.58 8.36 3.89
CA PHE A 69 -8.29 7.18 3.07
C PHE A 69 -9.58 6.59 2.53
N ALA A 70 -9.57 6.22 1.26
CA ALA A 70 -10.67 5.55 0.60
C ALA A 70 -10.12 4.34 -0.15
N MET A 71 -10.70 3.15 0.09
CA MET A 71 -10.30 1.92 -0.59
C MET A 71 -10.68 1.90 -2.07
N GLY A 72 -11.58 2.78 -2.52
CA GLY A 72 -12.09 2.75 -3.89
C GLY A 72 -13.19 1.72 -4.10
N ALA A 73 -13.88 1.81 -5.23
CA ALA A 73 -14.93 0.85 -5.59
C ALA A 73 -14.33 -0.46 -6.12
N VAL A 74 -15.06 -1.57 -6.05
CA VAL A 74 -14.58 -2.87 -6.57
C VAL A 74 -14.23 -2.81 -8.06
N SER A 75 -14.95 -1.99 -8.84
CA SER A 75 -14.69 -1.77 -10.27
C SER A 75 -13.51 -0.85 -10.55
N ASP A 76 -12.94 -0.19 -9.54
CA ASP A 76 -11.82 0.73 -9.70
C ASP A 76 -10.49 -0.06 -9.84
N PRO A 77 -9.75 0.10 -10.95
CA PRO A 77 -8.45 -0.55 -11.11
C PRO A 77 -7.38 -0.05 -10.11
N GLU A 78 -7.60 1.09 -9.45
CA GLU A 78 -6.72 1.66 -8.43
C GLU A 78 -7.17 1.36 -7.00
N ARG A 79 -8.19 0.51 -6.83
CA ARG A 79 -8.70 0.17 -5.49
C ARG A 79 -7.61 -0.46 -4.62
N ILE A 80 -7.72 -0.25 -3.32
CA ILE A 80 -6.93 -0.96 -2.33
C ILE A 80 -7.75 -2.16 -1.87
N ASP A 81 -7.22 -3.37 -1.98
CA ASP A 81 -7.97 -4.59 -1.61
C ASP A 81 -7.96 -4.85 -0.10
N LEU A 82 -6.86 -4.49 0.58
CA LEU A 82 -6.69 -4.69 2.02
C LEU A 82 -6.02 -3.47 2.67
N MET A 83 -6.51 -3.06 3.83
CA MET A 83 -5.89 -2.00 4.63
C MET A 83 -5.73 -2.42 6.09
N ALA A 84 -4.50 -2.37 6.60
CA ALA A 84 -4.21 -2.59 8.01
C ALA A 84 -3.93 -1.27 8.73
N PHE A 85 -4.40 -1.13 9.97
CA PHE A 85 -4.05 0.00 10.84
C PHE A 85 -4.11 -0.35 12.32
N SER A 86 -3.49 0.51 13.13
CA SER A 86 -3.43 0.39 14.59
C SER A 86 -4.24 1.50 15.27
N GLY A 87 -5.10 1.12 16.22
CA GLY A 87 -5.96 2.06 16.95
C GLY A 87 -5.16 3.08 17.78
N HIS A 88 -4.06 2.67 18.42
CA HIS A 88 -3.28 3.60 19.24
C HIS A 88 -2.53 4.68 18.45
N LYS A 89 -2.35 4.49 17.14
CA LYS A 89 -1.86 5.55 16.26
C LYS A 89 -2.98 6.55 15.88
N LEU A 90 -4.23 6.14 16.03
CA LEU A 90 -5.44 6.94 15.87
C LEU A 90 -5.99 7.46 17.20
N TYR A 91 -5.13 7.60 18.21
CA TYR A 91 -5.48 8.12 19.54
C TYR A 91 -6.44 7.24 20.36
N ALA A 92 -6.63 5.96 19.98
CA ALA A 92 -7.30 4.98 20.84
C ALA A 92 -6.34 4.39 21.89
N PRO A 93 -6.83 3.67 22.91
CA PRO A 93 -5.98 2.89 23.80
C PRO A 93 -5.18 1.80 23.07
N TYR A 94 -4.04 1.42 23.66
CA TYR A 94 -3.23 0.30 23.18
C TYR A 94 -4.01 -1.01 23.14
N GLY A 95 -3.61 -1.92 22.25
CA GLY A 95 -4.15 -3.27 22.14
C GLY A 95 -5.23 -3.47 21.07
N SER A 96 -5.54 -2.45 20.26
CA SER A 96 -6.52 -2.55 19.16
C SER A 96 -5.92 -2.18 17.80
N GLY A 97 -6.44 -2.82 16.76
CA GLY A 97 -6.13 -2.58 15.34
C GLY A 97 -7.15 -3.31 14.47
N ALA A 98 -7.14 -3.03 13.17
CA ALA A 98 -8.05 -3.68 12.23
C ALA A 98 -7.35 -3.96 10.90
N LEU A 99 -7.82 -5.00 10.24
CA LEU A 99 -7.61 -5.28 8.82
C LEU A 99 -8.98 -5.18 8.16
N VAL A 100 -9.07 -4.32 7.14
CA VAL A 100 -10.28 -4.08 6.35
C VAL A 100 -10.07 -4.62 4.95
#